data_AF-A0A7X3SJL5-F1
#
_entry.id   AF-A0A7X3SJL5-F1
#
_cell.length_a   1.000
_cell.length_b   1.000
_cell.length_c   1.000
_cell.angle_alpha   90.00
_cell.angle_beta   90.00
_cell.angle_gamma   90.00
#
_symmetry.space_group_name_H-M   'P 1'
#
loop_
_entity.id
_entity.type
_entity.pdbx_description
1 polymer ?
#
loop_
_entity_poly.entity_id
_entity_poly.type
_entity_poly.pdbx_seq_one_letter_code
_entity_poly.pdbx_strand_id
1 'polypeptide(L)'
;MAKTIFEELGGRYERQGDYLIPCIALPAEEEQPMGIWGQRLLDYLKQYRKVTYTNLLTSGRLNTYLADIDRQAQERFERLIEGMKQAQGITERLKEENALEWTGWLNNIRACAREIVNEEIIYN
;
A
#
# COMPACT_ATOMS: atom_id res chain seq x y z
N MET A 1 -8.96 33.84 32.57
CA MET A 1 -7.87 32.87 32.71
C MET A 1 -6.94 33.04 31.52
N ALA A 2 -5.62 32.95 31.73
CA ALA A 2 -4.68 32.91 30.62
C ALA A 2 -4.91 31.62 29.82
N LYS A 3 -4.77 31.68 28.49
CA LYS A 3 -4.81 30.49 27.66
C LYS A 3 -3.58 29.63 27.96
N THR A 4 -3.75 28.32 27.89
CA THR A 4 -2.60 27.39 27.96
C THR A 4 -1.83 27.42 26.63
N ILE A 5 -0.56 26.99 26.66
CA ILE A 5 0.28 26.86 25.46
C ILE A 5 -0.42 26.01 24.38
N PHE A 6 -1.13 24.95 24.78
CA PHE A 6 -1.85 24.09 23.85
C PHE A 6 -2.98 24.83 23.12
N GLU A 7 -3.74 25.67 23.82
CA GLU A 7 -4.79 26.50 23.21
C GLU A 7 -4.21 27.61 22.33
N GLU A 8 -3.03 28.15 22.68
CA GLU A 8 -2.31 29.12 21.84
C GLU A 8 -1.86 28.48 20.51
N LEU A 9 -1.51 27.20 20.52
CA LEU A 9 -1.17 26.41 19.33
C LEU A 9 -2.40 25.90 18.56
N GLY A 10 -3.62 26.31 18.93
CA GLY A 10 -4.87 25.91 18.26
C GLY A 10 -5.48 24.60 18.77
N GLY A 11 -4.92 24.01 19.83
CA GLY A 11 -5.48 22.86 20.53
C GLY A 11 -6.80 23.19 21.24
N ARG A 12 -7.64 22.19 21.43
CA ARG A 12 -8.94 22.31 22.09
C ARG A 12 -9.02 21.33 23.26
N TYR A 13 -9.68 21.71 24.35
CA TYR A 13 -9.98 20.79 25.45
C TYR A 13 -11.46 20.43 25.47
N GLU A 14 -11.76 19.19 25.83
CA GLU A 14 -13.10 18.73 26.17
C GLU A 14 -13.19 18.47 27.68
N ARG A 15 -14.29 18.91 28.31
CA ARG A 15 -14.51 18.66 29.73
C ARG A 15 -15.16 17.29 29.92
N GLN A 16 -14.48 16.41 30.63
CA GLN A 16 -15.00 15.11 31.04
C GLN A 16 -15.00 15.04 32.58
N GLY A 17 -16.20 15.23 33.17
CA GLY A 17 -16.37 15.38 34.61
C GLY A 17 -15.64 16.61 35.16
N ASP A 18 -14.67 16.36 36.04
CA ASP A 18 -13.85 17.39 36.70
C ASP A 18 -12.53 17.67 35.95
N TYR A 19 -12.26 16.96 34.85
CA TYR A 19 -11.03 17.08 34.08
C TYR A 19 -11.25 17.76 32.72
N LEU A 20 -10.25 18.52 32.28
CA LEU A 20 -10.13 19.01 30.90
C LEU A 20 -9.15 18.11 30.15
N ILE A 21 -9.63 17.42 29.12
CA ILE A 21 -8.85 16.47 28.32
C ILE A 21 -8.54 17.11 26.97
N PRO A 22 -7.27 17.14 26.54
CA PRO A 22 -6.90 17.70 25.25
C PRO A 22 -7.48 16.85 24.10
N CYS A 23 -8.17 17.51 23.18
CA CYS A 23 -8.66 16.93 21.94
C CYS A 23 -7.48 16.71 21.00
N ILE A 24 -6.93 15.50 21.02
CA ILE A 24 -5.87 15.06 20.11
C ILE A 24 -6.50 14.17 19.05
N ALA A 25 -6.50 14.61 17.81
CA ALA A 25 -6.98 13.85 16.67
C ALA A 25 -5.96 13.96 15.53
N LEU A 26 -5.82 12.88 14.77
CA LEU A 26 -5.07 12.92 13.53
C LEU A 26 -5.88 13.69 12.47
N PRO A 27 -5.23 14.41 11.55
CA PRO A 27 -5.91 14.96 10.39
C PRO A 27 -6.58 13.82 9.62
N ALA A 28 -7.76 14.08 9.07
CA ALA A 28 -8.41 13.14 8.17
C ALA A 28 -7.54 13.00 6.91
N GLU A 29 -7.07 11.79 6.63
CA GLU A 29 -6.51 11.47 5.32
C GLU A 29 -7.66 11.15 4.35
N GLU A 30 -7.51 11.55 3.09
CA GLU A 30 -8.43 11.12 2.04
C GLU A 30 -8.36 9.59 1.89
N GLU A 31 -9.52 8.94 1.92
CA GLU A 31 -9.62 7.52 1.61
C GLU A 31 -9.39 7.32 0.13
N GLN A 32 -8.20 6.83 -0.23
CA GLN A 32 -7.90 6.43 -1.60
C GLN A 32 -8.15 4.93 -1.77
N PRO A 33 -8.72 4.49 -2.91
CA PRO A 33 -8.89 3.08 -3.18
C PRO A 33 -7.51 2.40 -3.23
N MET A 34 -7.23 1.54 -2.26
CA MET A 34 -5.98 0.78 -2.19
C MET A 34 -6.08 -0.50 -3.01
N GLY A 35 -5.15 -0.68 -3.95
CA GLY A 35 -4.94 -1.92 -4.67
C GLY A 35 -4.33 -3.03 -3.80
N ILE A 36 -4.11 -4.19 -4.43
CA ILE A 36 -3.62 -5.40 -3.74
C ILE A 36 -2.21 -5.18 -3.18
N TRP A 37 -1.37 -4.38 -3.85
CA TRP A 37 0.01 -4.15 -3.42
C TRP A 37 0.07 -3.21 -2.22
N GLY A 38 -0.75 -2.16 -2.21
CA GLY A 38 -0.91 -1.25 -1.09
C GLY A 38 -1.40 -1.98 0.16
N GLN A 39 -2.37 -2.88 0.02
CA GLN A 39 -2.84 -3.72 1.13
C GLN A 39 -1.74 -4.63 1.68
N ARG A 40 -0.97 -5.29 0.80
CA ARG A 40 0.16 -6.13 1.22
C ARG A 40 1.24 -5.34 1.95
N LEU A 41 1.59 -4.16 1.45
CA LEU A 41 2.55 -3.28 2.11
C LEU A 41 2.03 -2.82 3.46
N LEU A 42 0.76 -2.45 3.58
CA LEU A 42 0.13 -2.07 4.83
C LEU A 42 0.24 -3.20 5.88
N ASP A 43 -0.07 -4.43 5.49
CA ASP A 43 0.05 -5.60 6.37
C ASP A 43 1.50 -5.84 6.79
N TYR A 44 2.44 -5.74 5.85
CA TYR A 44 3.87 -5.87 6.14
C TYR A 44 4.36 -4.78 7.11
N LEU A 45 3.98 -3.53 6.90
CA LEU A 45 4.36 -2.42 7.77
C LEU A 45 3.81 -2.60 9.18
N LYS A 46 2.56 -3.05 9.32
CA LYS A 46 1.94 -3.32 10.63
C LYS A 46 2.62 -4.47 11.38
N GLN A 47 3.00 -5.53 10.67
CA GLN A 47 3.56 -6.72 11.28
C GLN A 47 5.06 -6.57 11.59
N TYR A 48 5.83 -6.05 10.64
CA TYR A 48 7.30 -6.12 10.67
C TYR A 48 7.98 -4.74 10.77
N ARG A 49 7.35 -3.64 10.35
CA ARG A 49 7.93 -2.28 10.34
C ARG A 49 7.09 -1.27 11.14
N LYS A 50 6.73 -1.62 12.38
CA LYS A 50 5.80 -0.86 13.24
C LYS A 50 6.18 0.62 13.41
N VAL A 51 7.47 0.93 13.56
CA VAL A 51 7.94 2.32 13.71
C VAL A 51 7.63 3.14 12.46
N THR A 52 7.94 2.60 11.27
CA THR A 52 7.62 3.25 9.99
C THR A 52 6.13 3.45 9.84
N TYR A 53 5.32 2.43 10.16
CA TYR A 53 3.87 2.52 10.13
C TYR A 53 3.35 3.65 11.02
N THR A 54 3.77 3.69 12.29
CA THR A 54 3.33 4.73 13.24
C THR A 54 3.78 6.12 12.82
N ASN A 55 4.98 6.29 12.27
CA ASN A 55 5.46 7.57 11.78
C ASN A 55 4.63 8.06 10.58
N LEU A 56 4.33 7.19 9.61
CA LEU A 56 3.49 7.52 8.46
C LEU A 56 2.07 7.92 8.91
N LEU A 57 1.48 7.10 9.79
CA LEU A 57 0.14 7.33 10.33
C LEU A 57 0.05 8.66 11.10
N THR A 58 1.00 8.93 12.00
CA THR A 58 1.00 10.17 12.80
C THR A 58 1.33 11.41 11.96
N SER A 59 2.06 11.23 10.85
CA SER A 59 2.37 12.31 9.90
C SER A 59 1.25 12.65 8.93
N GLY A 60 0.18 11.85 8.85
CA GLY A 60 -0.88 12.06 7.86
C GLY A 60 -0.44 11.79 6.41
N ARG A 61 0.50 10.86 6.20
CA ARG A 61 1.06 10.51 4.88
C ARG A 61 0.91 9.02 4.55
N LEU A 62 0.14 8.26 5.33
CA LEU A 62 0.08 6.82 5.16
C LEU A 62 -0.61 6.44 3.83
N ASN A 63 -1.79 6.98 3.57
CA ASN A 63 -2.57 6.63 2.39
C ASN A 63 -1.86 7.04 1.10
N THR A 64 -1.27 8.23 1.05
CA THR A 64 -0.52 8.70 -0.14
C THR A 64 0.70 7.83 -0.41
N TYR A 65 1.44 7.47 0.64
CA TYR A 65 2.58 6.57 0.52
C TYR A 65 2.18 5.17 0.00
N LEU A 66 1.10 4.60 0.55
CA LEU A 66 0.60 3.29 0.10
C LEU A 66 0.13 3.32 -1.35
N ALA A 67 -0.57 4.38 -1.78
CA ALA A 67 -1.05 4.53 -3.14
C ALA A 67 0.10 4.69 -4.14
N ASP A 68 1.13 5.46 -3.80
CA ASP A 68 2.32 5.63 -4.63
C ASP A 68 3.08 4.32 -4.84
N ILE A 69 3.23 3.51 -3.78
CA ILE A 69 3.87 2.20 -3.89
C ILE A 69 2.97 1.22 -4.65
N ASP A 70 1.66 1.24 -4.43
CA ASP A 70 0.72 0.38 -5.15
C ASP A 70 0.80 0.58 -6.66
N ARG A 71 0.81 1.85 -7.12
CA ARG A 71 1.00 2.20 -8.53
C ARG A 71 2.34 1.68 -9.06
N GLN A 72 3.43 1.90 -8.35
CA GLN A 72 4.77 1.47 -8.76
C GLN A 72 4.88 -0.06 -8.86
N ALA A 73 4.33 -0.78 -7.87
CA ALA A 73 4.29 -2.22 -7.84
C ALA A 73 3.45 -2.79 -8.99
N GLN A 74 2.29 -2.17 -9.28
CA GLN A 74 1.44 -2.56 -10.39
C GLN A 74 2.12 -2.35 -11.75
N GLU A 75 2.75 -1.20 -11.97
CA GLU A 75 3.50 -0.93 -13.20
C GLU A 75 4.67 -1.91 -13.39
N ARG A 76 5.40 -2.22 -12.30
CA ARG A 76 6.49 -3.20 -12.33
C ARG A 76 5.97 -4.60 -12.65
N PHE A 77 4.88 -5.01 -12.02
CA PHE A 77 4.23 -6.29 -12.24
C PHE A 77 3.81 -6.50 -13.70
N GLU A 78 3.15 -5.49 -14.29
CA GLU A 78 2.70 -5.54 -15.69
C GLU A 78 3.88 -5.63 -16.67
N ARG A 79 4.95 -4.84 -16.43
CA ARG A 79 6.17 -4.90 -17.24
C ARG A 79 6.86 -6.26 -17.17
N LEU A 80 6.93 -6.87 -15.98
CA LEU A 80 7.51 -8.21 -15.80
C LEU A 80 6.71 -9.27 -16.55
N ILE A 81 5.37 -9.23 -16.44
CA ILE A 81 4.50 -10.15 -17.17
C ILE A 81 4.75 -10.05 -18.67
N GLU A 82 4.78 -8.84 -19.22
CA GLU A 82 4.95 -8.63 -20.66
C GLU A 82 6.33 -9.10 -21.14
N GLY A 83 7.39 -8.78 -20.40
CA GLY A 83 8.74 -9.28 -20.71
C GLY A 83 8.84 -10.81 -20.68
N MET A 84 8.23 -11.46 -19.69
CA MET A 84 8.22 -12.92 -19.58
C MET A 84 7.41 -13.60 -20.68
N LYS A 85 6.26 -13.03 -21.08
CA LYS A 85 5.47 -13.55 -22.21
C LYS A 85 6.27 -13.54 -23.51
N GLN A 86 6.97 -12.42 -23.77
CA GLN A 86 7.81 -12.27 -24.95
C GLN A 86 8.98 -13.27 -24.93
N ALA A 87 9.65 -13.42 -23.79
CA ALA A 87 10.75 -14.36 -23.63
C ALA A 87 10.34 -15.83 -23.81
N GLN A 88 9.13 -16.19 -23.37
CA GLN A 88 8.59 -17.55 -23.49
C GLN A 88 7.83 -17.80 -24.80
N GLY A 89 7.71 -16.79 -25.68
CA GLY A 89 7.02 -16.92 -26.97
C GLY A 89 5.52 -17.22 -26.84
N ILE A 90 4.89 -16.83 -25.72
CA ILE A 90 3.46 -17.09 -25.49
C ILE A 90 2.64 -16.15 -26.38
N THR A 91 2.14 -16.69 -27.49
CA THR A 91 1.29 -15.96 -28.43
C THR A 91 -0.18 -16.31 -28.25
N GLU A 92 -1.07 -15.47 -28.79
CA GLU A 92 -2.50 -15.77 -28.82
C GLU A 92 -2.85 -17.02 -29.65
N ARG A 93 -1.97 -17.45 -30.57
CA ARG A 93 -2.16 -18.71 -31.32
C ARG A 93 -2.15 -19.94 -30.42
N LEU A 94 -1.28 -19.96 -29.41
CA LEU A 94 -1.25 -21.04 -28.40
C LEU A 94 -2.55 -21.10 -27.60
N LYS A 95 -3.25 -19.96 -27.43
CA LYS A 95 -4.55 -19.91 -26.75
C LYS A 95 -5.64 -20.62 -27.54
N GLU A 96 -5.59 -20.54 -28.88
CA GLU A 96 -6.55 -21.19 -29.78
C GLU A 96 -6.30 -22.69 -29.87
N GLU A 97 -5.02 -23.10 -29.88
CA GLU A 97 -4.61 -24.51 -29.96
C GLU A 97 -4.77 -25.25 -28.63
N ASN A 98 -4.39 -24.63 -27.51
CA ASN A 98 -4.45 -25.23 -26.17
C ASN A 98 -4.69 -24.17 -25.07
N ALA A 99 -5.95 -23.78 -24.90
CA ALA A 99 -6.35 -22.77 -23.92
C ALA A 99 -5.96 -23.11 -22.47
N LEU A 100 -6.00 -24.40 -22.08
CA LEU A 100 -5.67 -24.83 -20.72
C LEU A 100 -4.18 -24.64 -20.45
N GLU A 101 -3.32 -25.10 -21.36
CA GLU A 101 -1.88 -24.94 -21.25
C GLU A 101 -1.50 -23.45 -21.25
N TRP A 102 -2.09 -22.65 -22.14
CA TRP A 102 -1.88 -21.20 -22.17
C TRP A 102 -2.23 -20.53 -20.83
N THR A 103 -3.34 -20.93 -20.19
CA THR A 103 -3.68 -20.42 -18.84
C THR A 103 -2.66 -20.84 -17.78
N GLY A 104 -2.13 -22.06 -17.86
CA GLY A 104 -1.09 -22.57 -16.98
C GLY A 104 0.20 -21.76 -17.05
N TRP A 105 0.68 -21.49 -18.26
CA TRP A 105 1.84 -20.65 -18.51
C TRP A 105 1.65 -19.22 -17.98
N LEU A 106 0.50 -18.59 -18.27
CA LEU A 106 0.22 -17.25 -17.76
C LEU A 106 0.13 -17.19 -16.23
N ASN A 107 -0.42 -18.22 -15.60
CA ASN A 107 -0.48 -18.30 -14.14
C ASN A 107 0.93 -18.42 -13.54
N ASN A 108 1.81 -19.21 -14.15
CA ASN A 108 3.21 -19.30 -13.74
C ASN A 108 3.93 -17.95 -13.86
N ILE A 109 3.80 -17.28 -15.02
CA ILE A 109 4.38 -15.93 -15.22
C ILE A 109 3.87 -14.94 -14.17
N ARG A 110 2.56 -14.92 -13.92
CA ARG A 110 1.96 -14.04 -12.89
C ARG A 110 2.48 -14.36 -11.49
N ALA A 111 2.69 -15.64 -11.16
CA ALA A 111 3.24 -16.04 -9.87
C ALA A 111 4.69 -15.54 -9.73
N CYS A 112 5.54 -15.80 -10.72
CA CYS A 112 6.93 -15.35 -10.72
C CYS A 112 7.05 -13.82 -10.67
N ALA A 113 6.31 -13.09 -11.51
CA ALA A 113 6.29 -11.63 -11.47
C ALA A 113 5.82 -11.08 -10.12
N ARG A 114 4.89 -11.78 -9.44
CA ARG A 114 4.41 -11.38 -8.11
C ARG A 114 5.46 -11.59 -7.02
N GLU A 115 6.21 -12.68 -7.07
CA GLU A 115 7.30 -12.95 -6.14
C GLU A 115 8.38 -11.88 -6.25
N ILE A 116 8.79 -11.54 -7.47
CA ILE A 116 9.78 -10.49 -7.73
C ILE A 116 9.31 -9.14 -7.17
N VAL A 117 8.07 -8.73 -7.46
CA VAL A 117 7.54 -7.44 -6.95
C VAL A 117 7.45 -7.42 -5.43
N ASN A 118 7.04 -8.53 -4.82
CA ASN A 118 6.99 -8.66 -3.37
C ASN A 118 8.38 -8.44 -2.75
N GLU A 119 9.42 -9.08 -3.29
CA GLU A 119 10.79 -8.96 -2.80
C GLU A 119 11.40 -7.57 -3.07
N GLU A 120 11.24 -7.05 -4.28
CA GLU A 120 11.86 -5.78 -4.70
C GLU A 120 11.22 -4.56 -4.02
N ILE A 121 9.89 -4.57 -3.84
CA ILE A 121 9.11 -3.37 -3.49
C ILE A 121 8.41 -3.50 -2.14
N ILE A 122 7.78 -4.64 -1.84
CA ILE A 122 6.89 -4.75 -0.67
C ILE A 122 7.65 -5.08 0.61
N TYR A 123 8.61 -6.01 0.54
CA TYR A 123 9.28 -6.58 1.71
C TYR A 123 10.68 -6.04 1.97
N ASN A 124 11.16 -5.13 1.12
CA ASN A 124 12.43 -4.43 1.29
C ASN A 124 12.41 -3.54 2.56
#